data_AF-A0A942DLC4-F1
#
_entry.id   AF-A0A942DLC4-F1
#
_cell.length_a   1.000
_cell.length_b   1.000
_cell.length_c   1.000
_cell.angle_alpha   90.00
_cell.angle_beta   90.00
_cell.angle_gamma   90.00
#
_symmetry.space_group_name_H-M   'P 1'
#
loop_
_entity.id
_entity.type
_entity.pdbx_description
1 polymer ?
#
loop_
_entity_poly.entity_id
_entity_poly.type
_entity_poly.pdbx_seq_one_letter_code
_entity_poly.pdbx_strand_id
1 'polypeptide(L)'
;PKEKEKWARKLGWLPYEDPRTHETKWIFTGKKDELYRRDQDHCKDTFKWCACGKHGELENDKGAEVPTVKDAKQFTLDQVRDLAQVKPATRYFVNPLEMFAEGGMKYRINEKRRQELLEESPRLYDAVKEHDQQEVNMRYGTENSGAPKYIRLVSGVLVKNTEEARKEIQEFETKYRKTEKK
;
A
#
# COMPACT_ATOMS: atom_id res chain seq x y z
N PRO A 1 8.43 13.77 -7.33
CA PRO A 1 8.89 12.42 -7.77
C PRO A 1 9.49 11.59 -6.62
N LYS A 2 10.56 12.07 -5.96
CA LYS A 2 11.29 11.32 -4.93
C LYS A 2 10.48 10.95 -3.67
N GLU A 3 9.59 11.82 -3.20
CA GLU A 3 8.75 11.50 -2.04
C GLU A 3 7.72 10.41 -2.33
N LYS A 4 7.08 10.46 -3.51
CA LYS A 4 6.14 9.42 -3.96
C LYS A 4 6.81 8.05 -4.02
N GLU A 5 8.06 7.98 -4.50
CA GLU A 5 8.84 6.74 -4.54
C GLU A 5 9.24 6.25 -3.15
N LYS A 6 9.72 7.14 -2.27
CA LYS A 6 10.07 6.77 -0.89
C LYS A 6 8.87 6.17 -0.17
N TRP A 7 7.70 6.75 -0.37
CA TRP A 7 6.46 6.29 0.22
C TRP A 7 5.97 4.98 -0.42
N ALA A 8 6.03 4.85 -1.75
CA ALA A 8 5.71 3.60 -2.46
C ALA A 8 6.56 2.42 -1.95
N ARG A 9 7.86 2.64 -1.71
CA ARG A 9 8.77 1.63 -1.15
C ARG A 9 8.35 1.15 0.24
N LYS A 10 7.82 2.03 1.10
CA LYS A 10 7.29 1.62 2.41
C LYS A 10 6.14 0.61 2.28
N LEU A 11 5.40 0.67 1.17
CA LEU A 11 4.27 -0.19 0.83
C LEU A 11 4.64 -1.39 -0.06
N GLY A 12 5.93 -1.68 -0.23
CA GLY A 12 6.38 -2.81 -1.05
C GLY A 12 6.29 -2.54 -2.56
N TRP A 13 6.34 -1.28 -2.99
CA TRP A 13 6.37 -0.91 -4.39
C TRP A 13 7.71 -0.31 -4.80
N LEU A 14 8.25 -0.76 -5.93
CA LEU A 14 9.47 -0.29 -6.54
C LEU A 14 9.14 0.36 -7.89
N PRO A 15 9.60 1.59 -8.16
CA PRO A 15 9.50 2.16 -9.49
C PRO A 15 10.46 1.43 -10.43
N TYR A 16 10.02 1.16 -11.64
CA TYR A 16 10.81 0.65 -12.75
C TYR A 16 10.53 1.49 -13.98
N GLU A 17 11.57 2.07 -14.56
CA GLU A 17 11.44 2.78 -15.83
C GLU A 17 11.67 1.79 -16.97
N ASP A 18 10.64 1.55 -17.77
CA ASP A 18 10.75 0.65 -18.92
C ASP A 18 11.70 1.29 -19.95
N PRO A 19 12.84 0.66 -20.28
CA PRO A 19 13.84 1.27 -21.15
C PRO A 19 13.37 1.41 -22.60
N ARG A 20 12.25 0.77 -22.98
CA ARG A 20 11.69 0.85 -24.34
C ARG A 20 10.64 1.95 -24.46
N THR A 21 9.78 2.09 -23.44
CA THR A 21 8.67 3.05 -23.48
C THR A 21 8.95 4.32 -22.67
N HIS A 22 9.97 4.31 -21.81
CA HIS A 22 10.26 5.33 -20.81
C HIS A 22 9.11 5.56 -19.80
N GLU A 23 8.17 4.63 -19.72
CA GLU A 23 7.08 4.68 -18.76
C GLU A 23 7.54 4.13 -17.40
N THR A 24 7.11 4.78 -16.31
CA THR A 24 7.26 4.21 -14.97
C THR A 24 6.22 3.11 -14.74
N LYS A 25 6.69 1.87 -14.71
CA LYS A 25 5.95 0.70 -14.21
C LYS A 25 6.22 0.54 -12.71
N TRP A 26 5.26 -0.08 -12.02
CA TRP A 26 5.36 -0.35 -10.59
C TRP A 26 5.53 -1.85 -10.36
N ILE A 27 6.65 -2.21 -9.75
CA ILE A 27 6.94 -3.57 -9.30
C ILE A 27 6.47 -3.69 -7.86
N PHE A 28 5.78 -4.78 -7.54
CA PHE A 28 5.24 -5.09 -6.23
C PHE A 28 6.03 -6.23 -5.59
N THR A 29 6.39 -6.07 -4.32
CA THR A 29 7.27 -6.99 -3.59
C THR A 29 6.47 -7.98 -2.75
N GLY A 30 6.82 -9.27 -2.88
CA GLY A 30 6.33 -10.37 -2.08
C GLY A 30 7.07 -10.55 -0.76
N LYS A 31 6.55 -11.42 0.11
CA LYS A 31 7.10 -11.69 1.45
C LYS A 31 8.49 -12.33 1.42
N LYS A 32 8.88 -13.00 0.34
CA LYS A 32 10.20 -13.62 0.16
C LYS A 32 11.03 -12.89 -0.90
N ASP A 33 10.83 -11.58 -1.01
CA ASP A 33 11.46 -10.71 -1.99
C ASP A 33 11.17 -11.10 -3.45
N GLU A 34 10.10 -11.87 -3.69
CA GLU A 34 9.59 -12.09 -5.05
C GLU A 34 9.07 -10.77 -5.63
N LEU A 35 9.21 -10.58 -6.94
CA LEU A 35 8.80 -9.35 -7.61
C LEU A 35 7.72 -9.64 -8.63
N TYR A 36 6.69 -8.79 -8.62
CA TYR A 36 5.54 -8.90 -9.51
C TYR A 36 5.30 -7.58 -10.21
N ARG A 37 4.97 -7.60 -11.50
CA ARG A 37 4.47 -6.40 -12.20
C ARG A 37 3.13 -6.69 -12.86
N ARG A 38 2.30 -5.67 -12.94
CA ARG A 38 1.04 -5.72 -13.70
C ARG A 38 1.32 -5.24 -15.12
N ASP A 39 1.03 -6.09 -16.10
CA ASP A 39 1.29 -5.79 -17.51
C ASP A 39 0.08 -6.16 -18.38
N GLN A 40 -0.04 -5.53 -19.53
CA GLN A 40 -1.16 -5.76 -20.45
C GLN A 40 -0.78 -6.86 -21.45
N ASP A 41 -1.65 -7.85 -21.60
CA ASP A 41 -1.57 -8.74 -22.74
C ASP A 41 -2.07 -7.98 -23.98
N HIS A 42 -1.15 -7.56 -24.85
CA HIS A 42 -1.42 -6.81 -26.08
C HIS A 42 -2.46 -7.48 -26.99
N CYS A 43 -2.73 -8.77 -26.80
CA CYS A 43 -3.68 -9.53 -27.60
C CYS A 43 -5.09 -9.64 -26.98
N LYS A 44 -5.31 -9.19 -25.73
CA LYS A 44 -6.54 -9.54 -24.98
C LYS A 44 -7.19 -8.44 -24.14
N ASP A 45 -6.73 -7.19 -24.18
CA ASP A 45 -7.26 -6.11 -23.31
C ASP A 45 -7.40 -6.51 -21.83
N THR A 46 -6.57 -7.45 -21.37
CA THR A 46 -6.58 -7.92 -19.98
C THR A 46 -5.22 -7.70 -19.35
N PHE A 47 -5.24 -7.15 -18.14
CA PHE A 47 -4.03 -7.03 -17.33
C PHE A 47 -3.75 -8.34 -16.60
N LYS A 48 -2.48 -8.74 -16.57
CA LYS A 48 -1.97 -9.90 -15.84
C LYS A 48 -0.92 -9.44 -14.85
N TRP A 49 -0.91 -10.09 -13.69
CA TRP A 49 0.22 -10.03 -12.78
C TRP A 49 1.24 -11.08 -13.21
N CYS A 50 2.49 -10.68 -13.35
CA CYS A 50 3.55 -11.56 -13.82
C CYS A 50 4.73 -11.51 -12.85
N ALA A 51 5.45 -12.63 -12.72
CA ALA A 51 6.79 -12.60 -12.11
C ALA A 51 7.71 -11.69 -12.93
N CYS A 52 8.59 -10.96 -12.25
CA CYS A 52 9.64 -10.21 -12.90
C CYS A 52 10.95 -10.27 -12.12
N GLY A 53 12.05 -10.03 -12.82
CA GLY A 53 13.37 -9.92 -12.22
C GLY A 53 13.62 -8.56 -11.58
N LYS A 54 14.86 -8.35 -11.11
CA LYS A 54 15.27 -7.15 -10.36
C LYS A 54 15.25 -5.88 -11.21
N HIS A 55 15.35 -6.02 -12.53
CA HIS A 55 15.27 -4.91 -13.47
C HIS A 55 13.92 -4.88 -14.20
N GLY A 56 12.89 -5.53 -13.64
CA GLY A 56 11.52 -5.50 -14.15
C GLY A 56 11.26 -6.40 -15.35
N GLU A 57 12.25 -7.07 -15.91
CA GLU A 57 12.11 -8.08 -16.97
C GLU A 57 11.14 -9.19 -16.59
N LEU A 58 10.32 -9.69 -17.52
CA LEU A 58 9.37 -10.77 -17.21
C LEU A 58 10.11 -12.09 -17.04
N GLU A 59 9.66 -12.92 -16.10
CA GLU A 59 10.25 -14.24 -15.86
C GLU A 59 9.22 -15.36 -16.08
N ASN A 60 9.68 -16.51 -16.60
CA ASN A 60 8.90 -17.73 -16.68
C ASN A 60 9.00 -18.59 -15.41
N ASP A 61 8.39 -19.78 -15.41
CA ASP A 61 8.39 -20.69 -14.24
C ASP A 61 9.78 -21.17 -13.79
N LYS A 62 10.80 -21.04 -14.66
CA LYS A 62 12.19 -21.41 -14.37
C LYS A 62 13.03 -20.21 -13.91
N GLY A 63 12.45 -19.01 -13.80
CA GLY A 63 13.15 -17.77 -13.49
C GLY A 63 14.00 -17.23 -14.65
N ALA A 64 13.76 -17.69 -15.89
CA ALA A 64 14.45 -17.14 -17.06
C ALA A 64 13.64 -15.98 -17.67
N GLU A 65 14.36 -14.96 -18.13
CA GLU A 65 13.77 -13.80 -18.81
C GLU A 65 12.99 -14.22 -20.06
N VAL A 66 11.81 -13.62 -20.25
CA VAL A 66 10.97 -13.83 -21.43
C VAL A 66 10.47 -12.51 -22.02
N PRO A 67 10.29 -12.43 -23.35
CA PRO A 67 9.96 -11.17 -24.01
C PRO A 67 8.47 -10.80 -23.93
N THR A 68 7.57 -11.73 -23.60
CA THR A 68 6.12 -11.51 -23.65
C THR A 68 5.40 -11.93 -22.38
N VAL A 69 4.26 -11.29 -22.10
CA VAL A 69 3.35 -11.64 -20.99
C VAL A 69 2.80 -13.06 -21.11
N LYS A 70 2.62 -13.57 -22.33
CA LYS A 70 2.11 -14.93 -22.59
C LYS A 70 3.07 -16.01 -22.09
N ASP A 71 4.38 -15.75 -22.20
CA ASP A 71 5.43 -16.70 -21.82
C ASP A 71 5.89 -16.52 -20.36
N ALA A 72 5.42 -15.46 -19.70
CA ALA A 72 5.72 -15.16 -18.30
C ALA A 72 4.90 -16.02 -17.34
N LYS A 73 5.45 -16.25 -16.15
CA LYS A 73 4.72 -16.85 -15.03
C LYS A 73 3.66 -15.88 -14.55
N GLN A 74 2.40 -16.24 -14.72
CA GLN A 74 1.26 -15.40 -14.38
C GLN A 74 0.65 -15.75 -13.02
N PHE A 75 0.14 -14.73 -12.34
CA PHE A 75 -0.54 -14.84 -11.07
C PHE A 75 -1.93 -14.20 -11.17
N THR A 76 -2.87 -14.78 -10.45
CA THR A 76 -4.12 -14.11 -10.14
C THR A 76 -3.87 -12.96 -9.17
N LEU A 77 -4.79 -12.02 -9.15
CA LEU A 77 -4.75 -10.90 -8.22
C LEU A 77 -4.73 -11.36 -6.75
N ASP A 78 -5.54 -12.36 -6.42
CA ASP A 78 -5.63 -12.87 -5.05
C ASP A 78 -4.33 -13.57 -4.63
N GLN A 79 -3.65 -14.29 -5.54
CA GLN A 79 -2.33 -14.86 -5.28
C GLN A 79 -1.29 -13.77 -4.97
N VAL A 80 -1.20 -12.71 -5.78
CA VAL A 80 -0.25 -11.61 -5.52
C VAL A 80 -0.58 -10.91 -4.20
N ARG A 81 -1.86 -10.71 -3.88
CA ARG A 81 -2.31 -10.12 -2.61
C ARG A 81 -1.86 -10.96 -1.41
N ASP A 82 -1.94 -12.28 -1.49
CA ASP A 82 -1.57 -13.18 -0.40
C ASP A 82 -0.04 -13.31 -0.24
N LEU A 83 0.69 -13.19 -1.34
CA LEU A 83 2.16 -13.19 -1.38
C LEU A 83 2.76 -11.84 -1.01
N ALA A 84 1.98 -10.75 -1.02
CA ALA A 84 2.44 -9.38 -0.81
C ALA A 84 3.19 -9.17 0.51
N GLN A 85 4.32 -8.48 0.46
CA GLN A 85 5.08 -8.06 1.66
C GLN A 85 4.25 -7.11 2.54
N VAL A 86 3.52 -6.18 1.91
CA VAL A 86 2.52 -5.34 2.56
C VAL A 86 1.18 -5.67 1.95
N LYS A 87 0.29 -6.28 2.73
CA LYS A 87 -0.99 -6.76 2.19
C LYS A 87 -1.87 -5.59 1.75
N PRO A 88 -2.35 -5.56 0.49
CA PRO A 88 -3.35 -4.60 0.05
C PRO A 88 -4.66 -4.70 0.82
N ALA A 89 -5.26 -3.53 1.09
CA ALA A 89 -6.53 -3.42 1.82
C ALA A 89 -7.70 -4.09 1.09
N THR A 90 -7.69 -4.07 -0.24
CA THR A 90 -8.73 -4.66 -1.10
C THR A 90 -8.10 -5.34 -2.31
N ARG A 91 -8.94 -5.78 -3.26
CA ARG A 91 -8.49 -6.32 -4.55
C ARG A 91 -8.09 -5.22 -5.54
N TYR A 92 -8.19 -3.94 -5.19
CA TYR A 92 -7.87 -2.84 -6.08
C TYR A 92 -6.50 -2.23 -5.72
N PHE A 93 -5.42 -2.87 -6.18
CA PHE A 93 -4.03 -2.45 -5.87
C PHE A 93 -3.15 -2.43 -7.12
N VAL A 94 -3.59 -1.71 -8.14
CA VAL A 94 -2.92 -1.73 -9.46
C VAL A 94 -1.63 -0.92 -9.51
N ASN A 95 -1.46 0.01 -8.57
CA ASN A 95 -0.29 0.87 -8.39
C ASN A 95 -0.26 1.31 -6.91
N PRO A 96 0.83 1.92 -6.41
CA PRO A 96 0.92 2.31 -5.00
C PRO A 96 -0.16 3.32 -4.59
N LEU A 97 -0.51 4.28 -5.46
CA LEU A 97 -1.50 5.32 -5.16
C LEU A 97 -2.89 4.72 -4.90
N GLU A 98 -3.32 3.78 -5.72
CA GLU A 98 -4.62 3.11 -5.57
C GLU A 98 -4.66 2.23 -4.32
N MET A 99 -3.59 1.46 -4.07
CA MET A 99 -3.48 0.66 -2.84
C MET A 99 -3.63 1.52 -1.58
N PHE A 100 -3.09 2.74 -1.62
CA PHE A 100 -3.20 3.69 -0.53
C PHE A 100 -4.54 4.38 -0.44
N ALA A 101 -5.15 4.75 -1.56
CA ALA A 101 -6.50 5.30 -1.58
C ALA A 101 -7.50 4.33 -0.91
N GLU A 102 -7.39 3.05 -1.22
CA GLU A 102 -8.18 1.98 -0.60
C GLU A 102 -7.90 1.84 0.91
N GLY A 103 -6.64 1.95 1.32
CA GLY A 103 -6.25 2.01 2.73
C GLY A 103 -6.81 3.25 3.44
N GLY A 104 -6.73 4.42 2.82
CA GLY A 104 -7.26 5.69 3.27
C GLY A 104 -8.77 5.64 3.47
N MET A 105 -9.50 5.07 2.51
CA MET A 105 -10.93 4.84 2.62
C MET A 105 -11.25 3.98 3.86
N LYS A 106 -10.59 2.83 4.03
CA LYS A 106 -10.82 1.96 5.20
C LYS A 106 -10.49 2.65 6.52
N TYR A 107 -9.43 3.45 6.56
CA TYR A 107 -9.01 4.18 7.77
C TYR A 107 -10.01 5.27 8.18
N ARG A 108 -10.67 5.93 7.21
CA ARG A 108 -11.51 7.11 7.46
C ARG A 108 -12.99 6.81 7.67
N ILE A 109 -13.47 5.65 7.22
CA ILE A 109 -14.92 5.40 7.10
C ILE A 109 -15.61 5.09 8.44
N ASN A 110 -15.09 4.13 9.22
CA ASN A 110 -15.60 3.75 10.54
C ASN A 110 -14.63 2.80 11.25
N GLU A 111 -14.90 2.56 12.54
CA GLU A 111 -14.08 1.72 13.42
C GLU A 111 -13.87 0.31 12.87
N LYS A 112 -14.92 -0.34 12.36
CA LYS A 112 -14.85 -1.72 11.85
C LYS A 112 -13.86 -1.82 10.67
N ARG A 113 -13.95 -0.93 9.70
CA ARG A 113 -13.03 -0.95 8.53
C ARG A 113 -11.61 -0.56 8.91
N ARG A 114 -11.46 0.36 9.85
CA ARG A 114 -10.16 0.75 10.41
C ARG A 114 -9.53 -0.44 11.15
N GLN A 115 -10.33 -1.23 11.85
CA GLN A 115 -9.89 -2.47 12.52
C GLN A 115 -9.43 -3.50 11.49
N GLU A 116 -10.23 -3.78 10.46
CA GLU A 116 -9.86 -4.69 9.37
C GLU A 116 -8.51 -4.29 8.75
N LEU A 117 -8.30 -2.99 8.50
CA LEU A 117 -7.03 -2.50 7.96
C LEU A 117 -5.86 -2.74 8.92
N LEU A 118 -6.03 -2.41 10.20
CA LEU A 118 -4.99 -2.59 11.21
C LEU A 118 -4.62 -4.06 11.42
N GLU A 119 -5.60 -4.96 11.41
CA GLU A 119 -5.37 -6.40 11.60
C GLU A 119 -4.75 -7.07 10.37
N GLU A 120 -5.17 -6.68 9.16
CA GLU A 120 -4.73 -7.32 7.92
C GLU A 120 -3.44 -6.74 7.37
N SER A 121 -3.17 -5.44 7.61
CA SER A 121 -2.01 -4.74 7.05
C SER A 121 -1.55 -3.58 7.96
N PRO A 122 -0.93 -3.89 9.11
CA PRO A 122 -0.42 -2.87 10.05
C PRO A 122 0.49 -1.83 9.40
N ARG A 123 1.34 -2.25 8.44
CA ARG A 123 2.23 -1.33 7.72
C ARG A 123 1.46 -0.34 6.83
N LEU A 124 0.42 -0.80 6.13
CA LEU A 124 -0.44 0.10 5.34
C LEU A 124 -1.25 1.02 6.26
N TYR A 125 -1.74 0.51 7.38
CA TYR A 125 -2.41 1.32 8.40
C TYR A 125 -1.52 2.49 8.86
N ASP A 126 -0.27 2.22 9.22
CA ASP A 126 0.66 3.25 9.72
C ASP A 126 0.98 4.30 8.65
N ALA A 127 1.18 3.87 7.40
CA ALA A 127 1.42 4.78 6.28
C ALA A 127 0.21 5.70 6.01
N VAL A 128 -1.00 5.14 6.08
CA VAL A 128 -2.26 5.89 5.91
C VAL A 128 -2.48 6.86 7.07
N LYS A 129 -2.24 6.42 8.31
CA LYS A 129 -2.32 7.27 9.52
C LYS A 129 -1.38 8.46 9.43
N GLU A 130 -0.12 8.23 9.06
CA GLU A 130 0.91 9.29 8.91
C GLU A 130 0.44 10.37 7.91
N HIS A 131 0.02 9.94 6.72
CA HIS A 131 -0.41 10.87 5.68
C HIS A 131 -1.75 11.55 5.98
N ASP A 132 -2.73 10.84 6.57
CA ASP A 132 -3.99 11.47 7.01
C ASP A 132 -3.71 12.59 8.01
N GLN A 133 -2.81 12.35 8.96
CA GLN A 133 -2.43 13.39 9.93
C GLN A 133 -1.69 14.56 9.28
N GLN A 134 -0.85 14.31 8.27
CA GLN A 134 -0.22 15.38 7.48
C GLN A 134 -1.28 16.24 6.78
N GLU A 135 -2.30 15.64 6.15
CA GLU A 135 -3.39 16.39 5.52
C GLU A 135 -4.21 17.21 6.53
N VAL A 136 -4.52 16.63 7.69
CA VAL A 136 -5.19 17.35 8.79
C VAL A 136 -4.34 18.51 9.28
N ASN A 137 -3.03 18.31 9.47
CA ASN A 137 -2.11 19.37 9.90
C ASN A 137 -1.99 20.47 8.84
N MET A 138 -1.95 20.14 7.54
CA MET A 138 -1.94 21.13 6.46
C MET A 138 -3.22 21.96 6.46
N ARG A 139 -4.38 21.35 6.75
CA ARG A 139 -5.68 22.02 6.69
C ARG A 139 -5.97 22.88 7.91
N TYR A 140 -5.64 22.39 9.10
CA TYR A 140 -6.04 22.99 10.38
C TYR A 140 -4.87 23.59 11.18
N GLY A 141 -3.63 23.32 10.76
CA GLY A 141 -2.42 23.74 11.43
C GLY A 141 -2.09 22.92 12.68
N THR A 142 -1.01 23.33 13.33
CA THR A 142 -0.54 22.82 14.62
C THR A 142 -0.66 23.90 15.69
N GLU A 143 -0.67 23.50 16.95
CA GLU A 143 -0.48 24.41 18.08
C GLU A 143 0.92 25.04 18.05
N ASN A 144 1.14 26.08 18.86
CA ASN A 144 2.45 26.73 19.00
C ASN A 144 3.56 25.76 19.46
N SER A 145 3.18 24.68 20.14
CA SER A 145 4.09 23.60 20.55
C SER A 145 4.47 22.63 19.42
N GLY A 146 3.89 22.79 18.23
CA GLY A 146 4.02 21.85 17.11
C GLY A 146 3.07 20.65 17.18
N ALA A 147 2.27 20.51 18.23
CA ALA A 147 1.29 19.43 18.33
C ALA A 147 0.12 19.62 17.34
N PRO A 148 -0.43 18.54 16.75
CA PRO A 148 -1.63 18.64 15.92
C PRO A 148 -2.80 19.28 16.67
N LYS A 149 -3.55 20.18 16.03
CA LYS A 149 -4.80 20.72 16.63
C LYS A 149 -5.94 19.72 16.64
N TYR A 150 -6.00 18.90 15.59
CA TYR A 150 -7.04 17.90 15.38
C TYR A 150 -6.44 16.55 15.06
N ILE A 151 -7.13 15.49 15.49
CA ILE A 151 -6.81 14.09 15.19
C ILE A 151 -8.09 13.36 14.79
N ARG A 152 -7.94 12.26 14.04
CA ARG A 152 -9.07 11.42 13.62
C ARG A 152 -9.31 10.26 14.57
N LEU A 153 -10.46 10.25 15.23
CA LEU A 153 -10.90 9.14 16.08
C LEU A 153 -11.13 7.86 15.26
N VAL A 154 -11.27 6.73 15.96
CA VAL A 154 -11.48 5.42 15.31
C VAL A 154 -12.78 5.36 14.53
N SER A 155 -13.76 6.18 14.92
CA SER A 155 -15.02 6.39 14.21
C SER A 155 -14.88 7.10 12.86
N GLY A 156 -13.71 7.70 12.57
CA GLY A 156 -13.47 8.48 11.35
C GLY A 156 -13.68 9.99 11.53
N VAL A 157 -14.24 10.42 12.66
CA VAL A 157 -14.54 11.82 12.98
C VAL A 157 -13.27 12.57 13.38
N LEU A 158 -13.12 13.81 12.89
CA LEU A 158 -12.07 14.73 13.35
C LEU A 158 -12.50 15.42 14.64
N VAL A 159 -11.64 15.35 15.66
CA VAL A 159 -11.86 15.98 16.97
C VAL A 159 -10.62 16.76 17.40
N LYS A 160 -10.77 17.63 18.40
CA LYS A 160 -9.62 18.31 19.01
C LYS A 160 -8.65 17.28 19.58
N ASN A 161 -7.36 17.57 19.49
CA ASN A 161 -6.30 16.70 20.00
C ASN A 161 -6.19 16.77 21.54
N THR A 162 -7.10 16.12 22.24
CA THR A 162 -7.08 15.99 23.71
C THR A 162 -6.44 14.67 24.14
N GLU A 163 -6.17 14.52 25.43
CA GLU A 163 -5.59 13.29 25.97
C GLU A 163 -6.56 12.11 25.86
N GLU A 164 -7.85 12.37 26.07
CA GLU A 164 -8.91 11.37 25.96
C GLU A 164 -9.00 10.81 24.55
N ALA A 165 -8.94 11.69 23.54
CA ALA A 165 -8.97 11.30 22.13
C ALA A 165 -7.73 10.49 21.72
N ARG A 166 -6.54 10.84 22.24
CA ARG A 166 -5.31 10.07 22.03
C ARG A 166 -5.39 8.69 22.67
N LYS A 167 -5.92 8.63 23.90
CA LYS A 167 -6.09 7.39 24.66
C LYS A 167 -7.04 6.42 23.96
N GLU A 168 -8.17 6.89 23.43
CA GLU A 168 -9.11 6.06 22.64
C GLU A 168 -8.41 5.39 21.44
N ILE A 169 -7.65 6.16 20.66
CA ILE A 169 -6.91 5.63 19.51
C ILE A 169 -5.84 4.63 19.96
N GLN A 170 -5.12 4.93 21.04
CA GLN A 170 -4.07 4.06 21.57
C GLN A 170 -4.63 2.72 22.08
N GLU A 171 -5.74 2.75 22.81
CA GLU A 171 -6.42 1.55 23.29
C GLU A 171 -6.91 0.67 22.13
N PHE A 172 -7.51 1.29 21.11
CA PHE A 172 -7.90 0.60 19.88
C PHE A 172 -6.70 -0.05 19.18
N GLU A 173 -5.62 0.71 18.98
CA GLU A 173 -4.43 0.20 18.29
C GLU A 173 -3.75 -0.93 19.08
N THR A 174 -3.71 -0.83 20.40
CA THR A 174 -3.14 -1.85 21.28
C THR A 174 -3.98 -3.13 21.26
N LYS A 175 -5.31 -2.99 21.24
CA LYS A 175 -6.25 -4.11 21.23
C LYS A 175 -6.18 -4.95 19.94
N TYR A 176 -6.04 -4.30 18.79
CA TYR A 176 -6.20 -4.96 17.48
C TYR A 176 -4.91 -5.16 16.68
N ARG A 177 -3.80 -4.49 17.04
CA ARG A 177 -2.55 -4.66 16.31
C ARG A 177 -1.99 -6.06 16.51
N LYS A 178 -1.92 -6.81 15.41
CA LYS A 178 -1.20 -8.09 15.37
C LYS A 178 0.29 -7.82 15.14
N THR A 179 1.14 -8.56 15.83
CA THR A 179 2.58 -8.57 15.56
C THR A 179 2.81 -9.22 14.19
N GLU A 180 3.32 -8.47 13.21
CA GLU A 180 3.80 -9.08 11.97
C GLU A 180 4.99 -9.99 12.34
N LYS A 181 4.84 -11.31 12.13
CA LYS A 181 5.98 -12.23 12.18
C LYS A 181 6.86 -11.88 10.98
N LYS A 182 8.07 -11.39 11.28
CA LYS A 182 9.13 -11.17 10.30
C LYS A 182 9.51 -12.47 9.61
#